data_AF-A0A7R7DPX1-F1
#
_entry.id   AF-A0A7R7DPX1-F1
#
_cell.length_a   1.000
_cell.length_b   1.000
_cell.length_c   1.000
_cell.angle_alpha   90.00
_cell.angle_beta   90.00
_cell.angle_gamma   90.00
#
_symmetry.space_group_name_H-M   'P 1'
#
loop_
_entity.id
_entity.type
_entity.pdbx_description
1 polymer ?
#
loop_
_entity_poly.entity_id
_entity_poly.type
_entity_poly.pdbx_seq_one_letter_code
_entity_poly.pdbx_strand_id
1 'polypeptide(L)' 'MFTAIVYVLTSGCAWRHLPAEFGVSTPTAHRRFQAWTRAGVWRRLHVAVLDQLGAAGEVDWSRVVADGAVVRAKRGAR' A
#
# COMPACT_ATOMS: atom_id res chain seq x y z
N MET A 1 3.29 7.92 12.17
CA MET A 1 2.92 6.47 12.17
C MET A 1 2.38 5.98 10.82
N PHE A 2 1.19 6.43 10.37
CA PHE A 2 0.66 6.06 9.05
C PHE A 2 1.63 6.45 7.93
N THR A 3 2.12 7.69 7.94
CA THR A 3 3.07 8.21 6.94
C THR A 3 4.36 7.40 6.84
N ALA A 4 4.90 6.93 7.98
CA ALA A 4 6.09 6.08 8.02
C ALA A 4 5.87 4.72 7.33
N ILE A 5 4.70 4.11 7.57
CA ILE A 5 4.34 2.83 6.95
C ILE A 5 4.11 3.03 5.45
N VAL A 6 3.40 4.09 5.06
CA VAL A 6 3.18 4.43 3.64
C VAL A 6 4.50 4.69 2.94
N TYR A 7 5.40 5.48 3.54
CA TYR A 7 6.72 5.76 2.98
C TYR A 7 7.51 4.48 2.67
N VAL A 8 7.56 3.53 3.60
CA VAL A 8 8.23 2.23 3.39
C VAL A 8 7.57 1.45 2.26
N LEU A 9 6.25 1.49 2.15
CA LEU A 9 5.51 0.77 1.10
C LEU A 9 5.68 1.41 -0.28
N THR A 10 5.73 2.73 -0.38
CA THR A 10 5.85 3.44 -1.66
C THR A 10 7.29 3.53 -2.15
N SER A 11 8.25 3.68 -1.24
CA SER A 11 9.69 3.75 -1.58
C SER A 11 10.32 2.36 -1.78
N GLY A 12 9.71 1.30 -1.21
CA GLY A 12 10.27 -0.04 -1.19
C GLY A 12 11.52 -0.17 -0.31
N CYS A 13 11.86 0.84 0.50
CA CYS A 13 13.02 0.78 1.37
C CYS A 13 12.83 -0.28 2.47
N ALA A 14 13.92 -0.90 2.94
CA ALA A 14 13.81 -1.76 4.10
C ALA A 14 13.41 -0.94 5.34
N TRP A 15 12.64 -1.55 6.24
CA TRP A 15 12.18 -0.96 7.52
C TRP A 15 13.32 -0.33 8.37
N ARG A 16 14.54 -0.85 8.28
CA ARG A 16 15.73 -0.32 8.97
C ARG A 16 16.22 1.03 8.44
N HIS A 17 15.82 1.40 7.22
CA HIS A 17 16.15 2.67 6.59
C HIS A 17 15.04 3.70 6.76
N LEU A 18 14.04 3.43 7.61
CA LEU A 18 13.00 4.41 7.92
C LEU A 18 13.66 5.66 8.55
N PRO A 19 13.48 6.85 7.96
CA PRO A 19 14.02 8.09 8.49
C PRO A 19 13.54 8.38 9.92
N ALA A 20 14.43 8.89 10.77
CA ALA A 20 14.12 9.22 12.17
C ALA A 20 13.13 10.40 12.30
N GLU A 21 13.05 11.27 11.29
CA GLU A 21 12.10 12.39 11.19
C GLU A 21 10.63 11.97 11.32
N PHE A 22 10.31 10.71 11.04
CA PHE A 22 8.96 10.19 11.24
C PHE A 22 8.56 10.04 12.72
N GLY A 23 9.51 10.15 13.66
CA GLY A 23 9.25 10.08 15.10
C GLY A 23 8.70 8.72 15.57
N VAL A 24 8.90 7.66 14.78
CA VAL A 24 8.39 6.32 15.06
C VAL A 24 9.51 5.31 14.95
N SER A 25 9.66 4.47 15.98
CA SER A 25 10.63 3.38 15.94
C SER A 25 10.22 2.29 14.93
N THR A 26 11.20 1.76 14.22
CA THR A 26 11.01 0.68 13.24
C THR A 26 10.19 -0.51 13.78
N PRO A 27 10.43 -1.04 14.99
CA PRO A 27 9.63 -2.16 15.52
C PRO A 27 8.15 -1.80 15.73
N THR A 28 7.89 -0.55 16.12
CA THR A 28 6.53 -0.04 16.33
C THR A 28 5.79 0.08 15.00
N ALA A 29 6.43 0.68 14.00
CA ALA A 29 5.86 0.80 12.65
C ALA A 29 5.58 -0.58 12.05
N HIS A 30 6.52 -1.52 12.18
CA HIS A 30 6.36 -2.88 11.67
C HIS A 30 5.23 -3.65 12.36
N ARG A 31 5.13 -3.59 13.70
CA ARG A 31 4.03 -4.22 14.46
C ARG A 31 2.67 -3.69 14.02
N ARG A 32 2.57 -2.38 13.78
CA ARG A 32 1.34 -1.75 13.29
C ARG A 32 1.02 -2.17 11.86
N PHE A 33 2.02 -2.21 10.98
CA PHE A 33 1.86 -2.73 9.64
C PHE A 33 1.27 -4.15 9.66
N GLN A 34 1.81 -5.05 10.47
CA GLN A 34 1.28 -6.41 10.62
C GLN A 34 -0.16 -6.43 11.18
N ALA A 35 -0.48 -5.58 12.16
CA ALA A 35 -1.83 -5.46 12.69
C ALA A 35 -2.83 -5.01 11.60
N TRP A 36 -2.45 -4.05 10.77
CA TRP A 36 -3.27 -3.55 9.66
C TRP A 36 -3.44 -4.57 8.54
N THR A 37 -2.38 -5.31 8.23
CA THR A 37 -2.44 -6.42 7.28
C THR A 37 -3.43 -7.49 7.75
N ARG A 38 -3.36 -7.91 9.03
CA ARG A 38 -4.32 -8.86 9.62
C ARG A 38 -5.74 -8.31 9.65
N ALA A 39 -5.90 -7.03 9.91
CA ALA A 39 -7.20 -6.36 9.90
C ALA A 39 -7.73 -6.06 8.47
N GLY A 40 -6.99 -6.37 7.41
CA GLY A 40 -7.42 -6.11 6.03
C GLY A 40 -7.54 -4.62 5.69
N VAL A 41 -6.81 -3.74 6.40
CA VAL A 41 -6.86 -2.28 6.20
C VAL A 41 -6.45 -1.89 4.78
N TRP A 42 -5.45 -2.57 4.21
CA TRP A 42 -4.96 -2.27 2.87
C TRP A 42 -6.03 -2.43 1.80
N ARG A 43 -6.87 -3.46 1.92
CA ARG A 43 -7.99 -3.68 0.98
C ARG A 43 -9.00 -2.54 1.08
N ARG A 44 -9.36 -2.14 2.30
CA ARG A 44 -10.32 -1.05 2.53
C ARG A 44 -9.77 0.29 2.05
N LEU A 45 -8.49 0.55 2.28
CA LEU A 45 -7.81 1.75 1.78
C LEU A 45 -7.80 1.77 0.25
N HIS A 46 -7.48 0.66 -0.40
CA HIS A 46 -7.47 0.56 -1.86
C HIS A 46 -8.86 0.85 -2.45
N VAL A 47 -9.92 0.26 -1.89
CA VAL A 47 -11.30 0.53 -2.33
C VAL A 47 -11.66 2.00 -2.11
N ALA A 48 -11.35 2.58 -0.94
CA ALA A 48 -11.66 3.98 -0.67
C ALA A 48 -10.94 4.96 -1.61
N VAL A 49 -9.69 4.68 -1.95
CA VAL A 49 -8.94 5.49 -2.93
C VAL A 49 -9.53 5.36 -4.33
N LEU A 50 -9.87 4.14 -4.75
CA LEU A 50 -10.52 3.89 -6.03
C LEU A 50 -11.90 4.55 -6.12
N ASP A 51 -12.67 4.53 -5.04
CA ASP A 51 -13.98 5.18 -4.95
C ASP A 51 -13.85 6.71 -5.06
N GLN A 52 -12.89 7.31 -4.35
CA GLN A 52 -12.60 8.74 -4.47
C GLN A 52 -12.15 9.15 -5.87
N LEU A 53 -11.23 8.41 -6.48
CA LEU A 53 -10.76 8.70 -7.83
C LEU A 53 -11.88 8.45 -8.87
N GLY A 54 -12.72 7.43 -8.65
CA GLY A 54 -13.88 7.15 -9.49
C GLY A 54 -14.92 8.27 -9.42
N ALA A 55 -15.19 8.79 -8.22
CA ALA A 55 -16.04 9.96 -8.02
C ALA A 55 -15.46 11.25 -8.63
N ALA A 56 -14.13 11.37 -8.68
CA ALA A 56 -13.43 12.46 -9.34
C ALA A 56 -13.34 12.32 -10.88
N GLY A 57 -13.79 11.19 -11.45
CA GLY A 57 -13.71 10.91 -12.88
C GLY A 57 -12.29 10.63 -13.40
N GLU A 58 -11.32 10.42 -12.52
CA GLU A 58 -9.89 10.25 -12.86
C GLU A 58 -9.45 8.78 -12.98
N VAL A 59 -10.35 7.81 -12.76
CA VAL A 59 -10.03 6.38 -12.93
C VAL A 59 -10.44 5.91 -14.31
N ASP A 60 -9.45 5.67 -15.18
CA ASP A 60 -9.61 4.76 -16.30
C ASP A 60 -9.58 3.31 -15.78
N TRP A 61 -10.77 2.82 -15.44
CA TRP A 61 -10.98 1.47 -14.92
C TRP A 61 -10.49 0.36 -15.85
N SER A 62 -10.36 0.65 -17.16
CA SER A 62 -9.85 -0.33 -18.14
C SER A 62 -8.36 -0.62 -17.92
N ARG A 63 -7.57 0.41 -17.60
CA ARG A 63 -6.13 0.28 -17.29
C ARG A 63 -5.88 -0.34 -15.92
N VAL A 64 -6.68 0.03 -14.91
CA VAL A 64 -6.53 -0.49 -13.54
C VAL A 64 -6.77 -2.01 -13.48
N VAL A 65 -7.78 -2.51 -14.21
CA VAL A 65 -8.07 -3.95 -14.30
C VAL A 65 -6.96 -4.68 -15.06
N ALA A 66 -6.44 -4.10 -16.15
CA ALA A 66 -5.34 -4.66 -16.93
C ALA A 66 -4.04 -4.75 -16.10
N ASP A 67 -3.68 -3.70 -15.36
CA ASP A 67 -2.50 -3.69 -14.49
C ASP A 67 -2.62 -4.71 -13.35
N GLY A 68 -3.80 -4.84 -12.75
CA GLY A 68 -4.08 -5.87 -11.74
C GLY A 68 -3.92 -7.30 -12.28
N ALA A 69 -4.34 -7.54 -13.52
CA ALA A 69 -4.21 -8.84 -14.19
C ALA A 69 -2.75 -9.16 -14.56
N VAL A 70 -1.98 -8.17 -15.03
CA VAL A 70 -0.56 -8.33 -15.40
C VAL A 70 0.32 -8.61 -14.18
N VAL A 71 0.09 -7.93 -13.05
CA VAL A 71 0.83 -8.19 -11.79
C VAL A 71 0.56 -9.60 -11.27
N ARG A 72 -0.66 -10.14 -11.48
CA ARG A 72 -0.98 -11.53 -11.12
C ARG A 72 -0.35 -12.54 -12.08
N ALA A 73 -0.32 -12.24 -13.38
CA ALA A 73 0.33 -13.09 -14.39
C ALA A 73 1.85 -13.24 -14.13
N LYS A 74 2.54 -12.16 -13.70
CA LYS A 74 3.97 -12.24 -13.32
C LYS A 74 4.24 -13.08 -12.06
N ARG A 75 3.25 -13.31 -11.20
CA ARG A 75 3.36 -14.21 -10.02
C ARG A 75 2.89 -15.65 -10.30
N GLY A 76 2.37 -15.94 -11.50
CA GLY A 76 1.87 -17.26 -11.90
C GLY A 76 2.81 -18.06 -12.79
N ALA A 77 3.95 -17.51 -13.22
CA ALA A 77 4.95 -18.24 -13.97
C ALA A 77 5.89 -19.00 -13.02
N ARG A 78 5.46 -20.19 -12.58
CA ARG A 78 6.36 -21.24 -12.08
C ARG A 78 6.00 -22.55 -12.75
#